data_AF-A0AAD7X254-F1
#
_entry.id   AF-A0AAD7X254-F1
#
_cell.length_a   1.000
_cell.length_b   1.000
_cell.length_c   1.000
_cell.angle_alpha   90.00
_cell.angle_beta   90.00
_cell.angle_gamma   90.00
#
_symmetry.space_group_name_H-M   'P 1'
#
loop_
_entity.id
_entity.type
_entity.pdbx_description
1 polymer ?
#
loop_
_entity_poly.entity_id
_entity_poly.type
_entity_poly.pdbx_seq_one_letter_code
_entity_poly.pdbx_strand_id
1 'polypeptide(L)'
;MNSFHLTGFSTSKHQDMLFERRESSTTGSSSGGSGRSTHSEKGPNSRYHGGFGEMVAAAMAGPEEKLTESEKKAQIFTENQQFDTAIQERVRCLALTRLVYGDGHLRLAQAHAKLAQGYLRLKGWAAQAREHAGHARDILVLYAPGPTEQGDEKADALRCLLTVYHTQGQAALILGEYPFSEISVPSPWKRG
;
A
#
# COMPACT_ATOMS: atom_id res chain seq x y z
N MET A 1 -49.23 -11.93 22.67
CA MET A 1 -47.77 -12.15 22.81
C MET A 1 -47.29 -12.69 21.48
N ASN A 2 -46.80 -11.81 20.60
CA ASN A 2 -46.48 -12.18 19.22
C ASN A 2 -44.96 -12.24 19.06
N SER A 3 -44.45 -13.45 18.81
CA SER A 3 -43.06 -13.75 18.46
C SER A 3 -42.70 -13.14 17.11
N PHE A 4 -41.63 -12.35 17.09
CA PHE A 4 -40.94 -11.96 15.87
C PHE A 4 -39.85 -13.00 15.56
N HIS A 5 -40.02 -13.74 14.46
CA HIS A 5 -38.93 -14.47 13.82
C HIS A 5 -38.30 -13.56 12.75
N LEU A 6 -37.04 -13.16 12.98
CA LEU A 6 -36.22 -12.47 11.99
C LEU A 6 -35.48 -13.50 11.13
N THR A 7 -35.76 -13.45 9.84
CA THR A 7 -35.11 -14.21 8.77
C THR A 7 -33.72 -13.65 8.49
N GLY A 8 -32.72 -14.53 8.38
CA GLY A 8 -31.33 -14.19 8.08
C GLY A 8 -31.11 -13.72 6.65
N PHE A 9 -30.26 -12.70 6.51
CA PHE A 9 -29.68 -12.26 5.25
C PHE A 9 -28.47 -13.15 4.91
N SER A 10 -28.52 -13.80 3.75
CA SER A 10 -27.40 -14.53 3.15
C SER A 10 -26.76 -13.65 2.09
N THR A 11 -25.51 -13.25 2.28
CA THR A 11 -24.74 -12.50 1.27
C THR A 11 -23.75 -13.41 0.55
N SER A 12 -24.07 -13.56 -0.73
CA SER A 12 -23.27 -13.94 -1.90
C SER A 12 -21.74 -13.97 -1.73
N LYS A 13 -21.17 -15.18 -1.82
CA LYS A 13 -19.77 -15.43 -2.17
C LYS A 13 -19.66 -15.51 -3.70
N HIS A 14 -19.07 -14.51 -4.34
CA HIS A 14 -18.49 -14.65 -5.68
C HIS A 14 -17.52 -13.50 -5.93
N GLN A 15 -16.23 -13.77 -5.69
CA GLN A 15 -15.11 -13.13 -6.38
C GLN A 15 -13.83 -13.83 -5.94
N ASP A 16 -13.55 -14.96 -6.57
CA ASP A 16 -12.24 -15.57 -6.65
C ASP A 16 -12.12 -16.17 -8.05
N MET A 17 -10.90 -16.14 -8.59
CA MET A 17 -10.48 -16.50 -9.95
C MET A 17 -10.53 -15.37 -10.97
N LEU A 18 -9.43 -14.61 -11.06
CA LEU A 18 -8.73 -14.34 -12.33
C LEU A 18 -7.32 -13.82 -12.00
N PHE A 19 -6.38 -14.73 -11.74
CA PHE A 19 -4.94 -14.44 -11.86
C PHE A 19 -4.30 -15.54 -12.69
N GLU A 20 -4.53 -15.46 -14.01
CA GLU A 20 -4.02 -16.42 -14.97
C GLU A 20 -2.63 -16.01 -15.47
N ARG A 21 -1.64 -16.65 -14.86
CA ARG A 21 -0.38 -17.17 -15.43
C ARG A 21 -0.16 -16.86 -16.93
N ARG A 22 0.81 -16.00 -17.23
CA ARG A 22 1.57 -16.03 -18.49
C ARG A 22 3.05 -16.16 -18.18
N GLU A 23 3.51 -17.41 -18.16
CA GLU A 23 4.89 -17.75 -18.52
C GLU A 23 4.94 -17.96 -20.03
N SER A 24 5.84 -17.25 -20.72
CA SER A 24 6.17 -17.55 -22.11
C SER A 24 7.68 -17.55 -22.27
N SER A 25 8.22 -18.75 -22.29
CA SER A 25 9.53 -19.16 -22.78
C SER A 25 9.56 -19.10 -24.30
N THR A 26 10.59 -18.49 -24.89
CA THR A 26 10.92 -18.67 -26.32
C THR A 26 12.42 -18.68 -26.57
N THR A 27 12.86 -19.84 -27.06
CA THR A 27 13.80 -20.06 -28.18
C THR A 27 15.25 -19.58 -28.05
N GLY A 28 16.14 -20.56 -27.87
CA GLY A 28 17.52 -20.48 -28.32
C GLY A 28 17.62 -20.58 -29.83
N SER A 29 18.65 -19.92 -30.37
CA SER A 29 19.15 -20.10 -31.73
C SER A 29 20.68 -19.99 -31.70
N SER A 30 21.32 -21.08 -32.09
CA SER A 30 22.75 -21.22 -32.35
C SER A 30 23.02 -21.03 -33.85
N SER A 31 24.01 -20.23 -34.22
CA SER A 31 24.64 -20.30 -35.54
C SER A 31 26.08 -19.84 -35.46
N GLY A 32 26.99 -20.68 -35.95
CA GLY A 32 28.44 -20.46 -35.93
C GLY A 32 28.95 -19.47 -36.99
N GLY A 33 30.22 -19.14 -36.87
CA GLY A 33 30.96 -18.34 -37.84
C GLY A 33 32.43 -18.20 -37.43
N SER A 34 33.30 -18.85 -38.18
CA SER A 34 34.76 -18.89 -38.01
C SER A 34 35.42 -17.59 -38.49
N GLY A 35 36.45 -17.11 -37.79
CA GLY A 35 37.24 -15.95 -38.21
C GLY A 35 38.45 -15.71 -37.32
N ARG A 36 39.63 -16.04 -37.83
CA ARG A 36 40.95 -15.85 -37.22
C ARG A 36 41.51 -14.50 -37.67
N SER A 37 41.87 -13.61 -36.75
CA SER A 37 42.90 -12.59 -36.98
C SER A 37 43.45 -12.03 -35.67
N THR A 38 44.77 -11.88 -35.66
CA THR A 38 45.64 -11.32 -34.64
C THR A 38 45.44 -9.82 -34.51
N HIS A 39 45.28 -9.29 -33.30
CA HIS A 39 45.88 -8.00 -32.90
C HIS A 39 45.79 -7.79 -31.39
N SER A 40 46.87 -7.28 -30.83
CA SER A 40 47.09 -6.94 -29.44
C SER A 40 46.14 -5.82 -28.99
N GLU A 41 45.25 -6.08 -28.03
CA GLU A 41 44.56 -5.04 -27.28
C GLU A 41 44.47 -5.38 -25.80
N LYS A 42 44.82 -4.38 -25.00
CA LYS A 42 44.83 -4.35 -23.54
C LYS A 42 43.44 -4.73 -23.03
N GLY A 43 43.37 -5.78 -22.22
CA GLY A 43 42.12 -6.20 -21.60
C GLY A 43 41.51 -5.06 -20.76
N PRO A 44 40.23 -4.68 -20.98
CA PRO A 44 39.54 -3.82 -20.06
C PRO A 44 39.22 -4.63 -18.80
N ASN A 45 40.02 -4.34 -17.77
CA ASN A 45 39.63 -4.24 -16.37
C ASN A 45 38.30 -4.93 -16.03
N SER A 46 38.38 -6.18 -15.56
CA SER A 46 37.28 -6.90 -14.93
C SER A 46 36.72 -6.05 -13.79
N ARG A 47 35.59 -5.37 -14.06
CA ARG A 47 34.83 -4.61 -13.06
C ARG A 47 33.51 -5.33 -12.78
N TYR A 48 33.61 -6.61 -12.43
CA TYR A 48 32.51 -7.41 -11.87
C TYR A 48 32.80 -7.76 -10.41
N HIS A 49 33.05 -6.76 -9.57
CA HIS A 49 33.29 -6.96 -8.12
C HIS A 49 32.37 -6.13 -7.22
N GLY A 50 31.23 -5.63 -7.73
CA GLY A 50 30.25 -4.90 -6.90
C GLY A 50 28.98 -5.66 -6.54
N GLY A 51 28.42 -6.46 -7.45
CA GLY A 51 27.00 -6.85 -7.36
C GLY A 51 26.67 -7.99 -6.39
N PHE A 52 27.55 -9.00 -6.24
CA PHE A 52 27.22 -10.17 -5.44
C PHE A 52 27.29 -9.89 -3.93
N GLY A 53 28.30 -9.12 -3.51
CA GLY A 53 28.44 -8.73 -2.09
C GLY A 53 27.27 -7.90 -1.59
N GLU A 54 26.79 -6.96 -2.41
CA GLU A 54 25.64 -6.11 -2.08
C GLU A 54 24.33 -6.92 -2.07
N MET A 55 24.12 -7.86 -3.00
CA MET A 55 22.96 -8.76 -2.98
C MET A 55 22.94 -9.68 -1.77
N VAL A 56 24.10 -10.22 -1.37
CA VAL A 56 24.20 -11.06 -0.17
C VAL A 56 23.98 -10.23 1.09
N ALA A 57 24.53 -9.02 1.16
CA ALA A 57 24.28 -8.10 2.27
C ALA A 57 22.79 -7.74 2.39
N ALA A 58 22.13 -7.42 1.26
CA ALA A 58 20.69 -7.14 1.22
C ALA A 58 19.84 -8.38 1.58
N ALA A 59 20.29 -9.59 1.23
CA ALA A 59 19.62 -10.82 1.63
C ALA A 59 19.70 -11.03 3.16
N MET A 60 20.87 -10.77 3.74
CA MET A 60 21.17 -10.94 5.16
C MET A 60 20.61 -9.82 6.06
N ALA A 61 20.21 -8.67 5.49
CA ALA A 61 19.63 -7.56 6.24
C ALA A 61 18.31 -7.95 6.95
N GLY A 62 18.14 -7.47 8.18
CA GLY A 62 16.96 -7.71 8.98
C GLY A 62 15.70 -7.02 8.42
N PRO A 63 14.49 -7.45 8.84
CA PRO A 63 13.25 -6.82 8.39
C PRO A 63 13.15 -5.35 8.81
N GLU A 64 13.73 -4.96 9.94
CA GLU A 64 13.82 -3.57 10.39
C GLU A 64 14.68 -2.70 9.48
N GLU A 65 15.86 -3.18 9.09
CA GLU A 65 16.76 -2.47 8.18
C GLU A 65 16.10 -2.29 6.81
N LYS A 66 15.52 -3.37 6.28
CA LYS A 66 14.74 -3.35 5.03
C LYS A 66 13.58 -2.38 5.10
N LEU A 67 12.91 -2.26 6.25
CA LEU A 67 11.82 -1.31 6.45
C LEU A 67 12.34 0.13 6.30
N THR A 68 13.40 0.49 7.02
CA THR A 68 13.97 1.85 6.93
C THR A 68 14.46 2.20 5.53
N GLU A 69 15.01 1.22 4.80
CA GLU A 69 15.44 1.41 3.41
C GLU A 69 14.24 1.64 2.48
N SER A 70 13.19 0.83 2.61
CA SER A 70 11.97 0.98 1.80
C SER A 70 11.26 2.32 2.06
N GLU A 71 11.24 2.80 3.31
CA GLU A 71 10.67 4.11 3.63
C GLU A 71 11.44 5.26 2.94
N LYS A 72 12.78 5.20 2.95
CA LYS A 72 13.63 6.17 2.25
C LYS A 72 13.39 6.12 0.74
N LYS A 73 13.34 4.93 0.15
CA LYS A 73 13.08 4.75 -1.29
C LYS A 73 11.71 5.29 -1.69
N ALA A 74 10.67 5.00 -0.92
CA ALA A 74 9.32 5.52 -1.16
C ALA A 74 9.30 7.06 -1.18
N GLN A 75 10.06 7.71 -0.29
CA GLN A 75 10.18 9.16 -0.24
C GLN A 75 10.92 9.70 -1.47
N ILE A 76 12.10 9.15 -1.79
CA ILE A 76 12.91 9.55 -2.96
C ILE A 76 12.09 9.41 -4.25
N PHE A 77 11.39 8.29 -4.44
CA PHE A 77 10.56 8.09 -5.63
C PHE A 77 9.37 9.06 -5.69
N THR A 78 8.81 9.45 -4.53
CA THR A 78 7.76 10.47 -4.49
C THR A 78 8.30 11.84 -4.93
N GLU A 79 9.48 12.22 -4.44
CA GLU A 79 10.15 13.48 -4.79
C GLU A 79 10.54 13.54 -6.27
N ASN A 80 10.98 12.40 -6.82
CA ASN A 80 11.31 12.26 -8.25
C ASN A 80 10.08 12.07 -9.15
N GLN A 81 8.86 12.17 -8.60
CA GLN A 81 7.58 11.98 -9.33
C GLN A 81 7.41 10.58 -9.95
N GLN A 82 8.16 9.59 -9.47
CA GLN A 82 8.04 8.19 -9.87
C GLN A 82 6.95 7.52 -9.03
N PHE A 83 5.70 7.86 -9.32
CA PHE A 83 4.57 7.51 -8.45
C PHE A 83 4.29 6.01 -8.38
N ASP A 84 4.43 5.26 -9.47
CA ASP A 84 4.22 3.80 -9.44
C ASP A 84 5.21 3.09 -8.52
N THR A 85 6.50 3.41 -8.64
CA THR A 85 7.54 2.82 -7.80
C THR A 85 7.41 3.29 -6.35
N ALA A 86 7.02 4.54 -6.13
CA ALA A 86 6.74 5.06 -4.79
C ALA A 86 5.57 4.30 -4.10
N ILE A 87 4.53 3.93 -4.85
CA ILE A 87 3.42 3.12 -4.31
C ILE A 87 3.88 1.70 -4.01
N GLN A 88 4.65 1.08 -4.92
CA GLN A 88 5.22 -0.25 -4.69
C GLN A 88 6.08 -0.31 -3.42
N GLU A 89 6.95 0.68 -3.23
CA GLU A 89 7.75 0.77 -2.00
C GLU A 89 6.87 1.02 -0.77
N ARG A 90 5.81 1.81 -0.85
CA ARG A 90 4.86 1.96 0.28
C ARG A 90 4.15 0.63 0.64
N VAL A 91 3.77 -0.18 -0.35
CA VAL A 91 3.23 -1.53 -0.12
C VAL A 91 4.28 -2.42 0.56
N ARG A 92 5.53 -2.33 0.12
CA ARG A 92 6.66 -3.02 0.77
C ARG A 92 6.85 -2.59 2.23
N CYS A 93 6.81 -1.28 2.51
CA CYS A 93 6.85 -0.75 3.87
C CYS A 93 5.74 -1.35 4.73
N LEU A 94 4.51 -1.44 4.22
CA LEU A 94 3.38 -2.00 4.95
C LEU A 94 3.62 -3.47 5.31
N ALA A 95 4.04 -4.29 4.35
CA ALA A 95 4.36 -5.70 4.58
C ALA A 95 5.48 -5.87 5.62
N LEU A 96 6.56 -5.10 5.51
CA LEU A 96 7.68 -5.14 6.45
C LEU A 96 7.27 -4.65 7.85
N THR A 97 6.45 -3.60 7.93
CA THR A 97 5.92 -3.10 9.21
C THR A 97 5.11 -4.17 9.93
N ARG A 98 4.27 -4.91 9.18
CA ARG A 98 3.51 -6.04 9.73
C ARG A 98 4.43 -7.13 10.28
N LEU A 99 5.52 -7.45 9.58
CA LEU A 99 6.50 -8.45 10.02
C LEU A 99 7.28 -8.02 11.26
N VAL A 100 7.63 -6.73 11.37
CA VAL A 100 8.43 -6.20 12.49
C VAL A 100 7.58 -6.01 13.75
N TYR A 101 6.39 -5.43 13.63
CA TYR A 101 5.61 -4.97 14.78
C TYR A 101 4.31 -5.76 15.04
N GLY A 102 3.84 -6.56 14.07
CA GLY A 102 2.58 -7.28 14.16
C GLY A 102 1.33 -6.45 13.81
N ASP A 103 0.16 -7.09 13.96
CA ASP A 103 -1.11 -6.62 13.38
C ASP A 103 -1.81 -5.50 14.18
N GLY A 104 -1.48 -5.34 15.47
CA GLY A 104 -2.12 -4.38 16.38
C GLY A 104 -1.32 -3.11 16.66
N HIS A 105 -0.18 -2.92 15.99
CA HIS A 105 0.77 -1.87 16.36
C HIS A 105 0.47 -0.53 15.66
N LEU A 106 0.70 0.60 16.36
CA LEU A 106 0.52 1.95 15.81
C LEU A 106 1.29 2.18 14.50
N ARG A 107 2.52 1.64 14.40
CA ARG A 107 3.33 1.71 13.18
C ARG A 107 2.62 1.12 11.96
N LEU A 108 1.87 0.03 12.13
CA LEU A 108 1.12 -0.58 11.02
C LEU A 108 -0.02 0.34 10.57
N ALA A 109 -0.75 0.95 11.50
CA ALA A 109 -1.75 1.96 11.16
C ALA A 109 -1.14 3.15 10.40
N GLN A 110 0.02 3.64 10.83
CA GLN A 110 0.73 4.72 10.13
C GLN A 110 1.15 4.30 8.71
N ALA A 111 1.60 3.06 8.51
CA ALA A 111 1.94 2.54 7.19
C ALA A 111 0.71 2.48 6.26
N HIS A 112 -0.43 1.99 6.77
CA HIS A 112 -1.70 2.02 6.04
C HIS A 112 -2.14 3.45 5.70
N ALA A 113 -2.01 4.39 6.63
CA ALA A 113 -2.34 5.80 6.43
C ALA A 113 -1.46 6.46 5.35
N LYS A 114 -0.14 6.20 5.36
CA LYS A 114 0.79 6.67 4.32
C LYS A 114 0.46 6.07 2.94
N LEU A 115 0.12 4.78 2.87
CA LEU A 115 -0.27 4.13 1.62
C LEU A 115 -1.59 4.70 1.08
N ALA A 116 -2.58 4.91 1.95
CA ALA A 116 -3.85 5.53 1.59
C ALA A 116 -3.65 6.95 1.01
N GLN A 117 -2.81 7.78 1.65
CA GLN A 117 -2.44 9.08 1.08
C GLN A 117 -1.77 8.95 -0.29
N GLY A 118 -0.88 7.96 -0.45
CA GLY A 118 -0.23 7.67 -1.73
C GLY A 118 -1.24 7.38 -2.83
N TYR A 119 -2.17 6.45 -2.59
CA TYR A 119 -3.21 6.11 -3.56
C TYR A 119 -4.07 7.32 -3.94
N LEU A 120 -4.43 8.15 -2.97
CA LEU A 120 -5.25 9.31 -3.23
C LEU A 120 -4.48 10.39 -4.01
N ARG A 121 -3.33 10.83 -3.48
CA ARG A 121 -2.62 12.01 -3.97
C ARG A 121 -1.79 11.76 -5.22
N LEU A 122 -1.19 10.57 -5.33
CA LEU A 122 -0.27 10.25 -6.42
C LEU A 122 -0.97 9.53 -7.58
N LYS A 123 -2.08 8.84 -7.30
CA LYS A 123 -2.80 8.02 -8.29
C LYS A 123 -4.26 8.41 -8.52
N GLY A 124 -4.88 9.18 -7.63
CA GLY A 124 -6.32 9.48 -7.70
C GLY A 124 -7.21 8.26 -7.40
N TRP A 125 -6.66 7.20 -6.81
CA TRP A 125 -7.35 5.93 -6.54
C TRP A 125 -8.14 6.02 -5.23
N ALA A 126 -9.27 6.73 -5.28
CA ALA A 126 -10.07 7.06 -4.09
C ALA A 126 -10.63 5.81 -3.38
N ALA A 127 -11.06 4.79 -4.12
CA ALA A 127 -11.60 3.55 -3.52
C ALA A 127 -10.54 2.83 -2.67
N GLN A 128 -9.35 2.61 -3.23
CA GLN A 128 -8.22 1.99 -2.55
C GLN A 128 -7.74 2.85 -1.36
N ALA A 129 -7.69 4.17 -1.53
CA ALA A 129 -7.33 5.07 -0.45
C ALA A 129 -8.29 4.94 0.74
N ARG A 130 -9.60 4.86 0.48
CA ARG A 130 -10.60 4.66 1.53
C ARG A 130 -10.43 3.33 2.24
N GLU A 131 -10.23 2.24 1.50
CA GLU A 131 -10.05 0.91 2.06
C GLU A 131 -8.84 0.87 3.02
N HIS A 132 -7.67 1.33 2.57
CA HIS A 132 -6.47 1.36 3.42
C HIS A 132 -6.61 2.31 4.61
N ALA A 133 -7.30 3.44 4.46
CA ALA A 133 -7.60 4.32 5.59
C ALA A 133 -8.59 3.68 6.58
N GLY A 134 -9.54 2.88 6.11
CA GLY A 134 -10.43 2.06 6.95
C GLY A 134 -9.64 1.06 7.80
N HIS A 135 -8.74 0.31 7.17
CA HIS A 135 -7.85 -0.61 7.91
C HIS A 135 -7.00 0.11 8.96
N ALA A 136 -6.43 1.28 8.64
CA ALA A 136 -5.68 2.08 9.62
C ALA A 136 -6.55 2.48 10.82
N ARG A 137 -7.79 2.93 10.58
CA ARG A 137 -8.75 3.27 11.64
C ARG A 137 -9.01 2.07 12.53
N ASP A 138 -9.28 0.91 11.95
CA ASP A 138 -9.64 -0.29 12.70
C ASP A 138 -8.48 -0.75 13.60
N ILE A 139 -7.23 -0.65 13.12
CA ILE A 139 -6.04 -0.87 13.95
C ILE A 139 -5.96 0.16 15.09
N LEU A 140 -6.18 1.45 14.81
CA LEU A 140 -6.10 2.52 15.82
C LEU A 140 -7.18 2.40 16.91
N VAL A 141 -8.36 1.90 16.58
CA VAL A 141 -9.44 1.65 17.55
C VAL A 141 -9.06 0.53 18.52
N LEU A 142 -8.35 -0.49 18.02
CA LEU A 142 -7.85 -1.60 18.81
C LEU A 142 -6.57 -1.26 19.59
N TYR A 143 -5.82 -0.27 19.12
CA TYR A 143 -4.61 0.22 19.77
C TYR A 143 -4.99 1.06 21.01
N ALA A 144 -4.98 0.42 22.19
CA ALA A 144 -5.13 1.07 23.48
C ALA A 144 -3.74 1.36 24.07
N PRO A 145 -3.23 2.60 24.03
CA PRO A 145 -1.94 2.92 24.63
C PRO A 145 -2.01 2.70 26.15
N GLY A 146 -1.01 2.02 26.69
CA GLY A 146 -0.90 1.75 28.12
C GLY A 146 -0.73 3.04 28.95
N PRO A 147 -1.00 3.00 30.26
CA PRO A 147 -0.94 4.18 31.12
C PRO A 147 0.46 4.81 31.28
N THR A 148 1.52 4.16 30.79
CA THR A 148 2.92 4.58 30.95
C THR A 148 3.53 5.25 29.71
N GLU A 149 2.89 5.21 28.55
CA GLU A 149 3.45 5.63 27.24
C GLU A 149 2.84 6.94 26.71
N GLN A 150 2.30 7.76 27.62
CA GLN A 150 1.16 8.65 27.34
C GLN A 150 1.44 9.97 26.60
N GLY A 151 2.68 10.29 26.27
CA GLY A 151 3.02 11.56 25.60
C GLY A 151 3.05 11.45 24.08
N ASP A 152 4.18 10.96 23.57
CA ASP A 152 4.50 11.01 22.15
C ASP A 152 3.69 10.01 21.32
N GLU A 153 3.47 8.80 21.83
CA GLU A 153 2.68 7.78 21.12
C GLU A 153 1.22 8.20 20.95
N LYS A 154 0.66 8.85 21.97
CA LYS A 154 -0.68 9.43 21.88
C LYS A 154 -0.74 10.54 20.83
N ALA A 155 0.25 11.42 20.78
CA ALA A 155 0.33 12.45 19.76
C ALA A 155 0.44 11.85 18.36
N ASP A 156 1.22 10.77 18.20
CA ASP A 156 1.39 10.08 16.93
C ASP A 156 0.15 9.30 16.50
N ALA A 157 -0.58 8.70 17.44
CA ALA A 157 -1.89 8.09 17.19
C ALA A 157 -2.90 9.14 16.73
N LEU A 158 -2.95 10.32 17.36
CA LEU A 158 -3.81 11.43 16.95
C LEU A 158 -3.44 11.97 15.57
N ARG A 159 -2.14 12.14 15.27
CA ARG A 159 -1.66 12.51 13.93
C ARG A 159 -2.06 11.48 12.87
N CYS A 160 -2.00 10.21 13.22
CA CYS A 160 -2.43 9.12 12.34
C CYS A 160 -3.95 9.17 12.10
N LEU A 161 -4.76 9.34 13.16
CA LEU A 161 -6.22 9.48 13.05
C LEU A 161 -6.62 10.68 12.18
N LEU A 162 -5.98 11.84 12.38
CA LEU A 162 -6.21 13.03 11.56
C LEU A 162 -5.96 12.72 10.09
N THR A 163 -4.85 12.04 9.77
CA THR A 163 -4.54 11.62 8.41
C THR A 163 -5.61 10.70 7.84
N VAL A 164 -6.04 9.70 8.62
CA VAL A 164 -7.05 8.73 8.20
C VAL A 164 -8.37 9.41 7.85
N TYR A 165 -8.91 10.24 8.75
CA TYR A 165 -10.18 10.93 8.51
C TYR A 165 -10.09 11.94 7.37
N HIS A 166 -8.97 12.65 7.26
CA HIS A 166 -8.74 13.56 6.14
C HIS A 166 -8.74 12.80 4.81
N THR A 167 -8.01 11.68 4.71
CA THR A 167 -7.97 10.85 3.49
C THR A 167 -9.32 10.23 3.18
N GLN A 168 -10.06 9.73 4.17
CA GLN A 168 -11.41 9.19 3.98
C GLN A 168 -12.40 10.24 3.48
N GLY A 169 -12.40 11.44 4.07
CA GLY A 169 -13.27 12.53 3.64
C GLY A 169 -13.00 12.96 2.20
N GLN A 170 -11.72 13.11 1.83
CA GLN A 170 -11.34 13.42 0.45
C GLN A 170 -11.73 12.30 -0.53
N ALA A 171 -11.51 11.03 -0.15
CA ALA A 171 -11.90 9.90 -0.98
C ALA A 171 -13.42 9.83 -1.17
N ALA A 172 -14.22 10.05 -0.11
CA ALA A 172 -15.68 10.05 -0.18
C ALA A 172 -16.23 11.16 -1.10
N LEU A 173 -15.63 12.35 -1.04
CA LEU A 173 -15.95 13.46 -1.95
C LEU A 173 -15.73 13.08 -3.42
N ILE A 174 -14.58 12.45 -3.73
CA ILE A 174 -14.26 12.02 -5.10
C ILE A 174 -15.18 10.90 -5.58
N LEU A 175 -15.55 9.98 -4.69
CA LEU A 175 -16.43 8.86 -5.02
C LEU A 175 -17.90 9.26 -5.12
N GLY A 176 -18.26 10.50 -4.77
CA GLY A 176 -19.64 10.97 -4.83
C GLY A 176 -20.56 10.30 -3.80
N GLU A 177 -20.00 9.72 -2.74
CA GLU A 177 -20.76 9.11 -1.65
C GLU A 177 -21.25 10.17 -0.68
N TYR A 178 -22.18 11.00 -1.13
CA TYR A 178 -22.95 11.88 -0.27
C TYR A 178 -24.40 11.38 -0.18
N PRO A 179 -24.92 11.13 1.03
CA PRO A 179 -26.33 10.82 1.25
C PRO A 179 -27.21 12.09 1.15
N PHE A 180 -27.03 12.91 0.11
CA PHE A 180 -27.92 14.05 -0.12
C PHE A 180 -29.18 13.65 -0.92
N SER A 181 -29.19 12.46 -1.54
CA SER A 181 -30.33 11.97 -2.32
C SER A 181 -31.50 11.42 -1.50
N GLU A 182 -31.39 11.35 -0.16
CA GLU A 182 -32.46 10.85 0.73
C GLU A 182 -33.04 11.88 1.69
N ILE A 183 -32.74 13.18 1.49
CA ILE A 183 -33.64 14.20 2.03
C ILE A 183 -34.84 14.24 1.09
N SER A 184 -35.77 13.30 1.29
CA SER A 184 -37.14 13.39 0.79
C SER A 184 -37.72 14.70 1.33
N VAL A 185 -37.56 15.78 0.57
CA VAL A 185 -38.21 17.05 0.86
C VAL A 185 -39.70 16.79 0.70
N PRO A 186 -40.52 16.74 1.77
CA PRO A 186 -41.95 16.64 1.60
C PRO A 186 -42.38 17.91 0.86
N SER A 187 -42.90 17.75 -0.36
CA SER A 187 -43.33 18.87 -1.20
C SER A 187 -44.71 19.32 -0.73
N PRO A 188 -44.88 20.48 -0.06
CA PRO A 188 -46.19 20.90 0.43
C PRO A 188 -46.69 22.11 -0.35
N TRP A 189 -46.58 22.13 -1.69
CA TRP A 189 -47.18 23.21 -2.50
C TRP A 189 -47.68 22.71 -3.85
N LYS A 190 -48.63 21.76 -3.85
CA LYS A 190 -49.61 21.73 -4.94
C LYS A 190 -50.67 22.78 -4.63
N ARG A 191 -50.52 23.96 -5.25
CA ARG A 191 -51.61 24.94 -5.35
C ARG A 191 -52.76 24.29 -6.15
N GLY A 192 -53.89 24.09 -5.49
CA GLY A 192 -55.20 23.99 -6.12
C GLY A 192 -55.83 25.37 -6.22
#